data_AF-A0A7X9PD85-F1
#
_entry.id   AF-A0A7X9PD85-F1
#
_cell.length_a   1.000
_cell.length_b   1.000
_cell.length_c   1.000
_cell.angle_alpha   90.00
_cell.angle_beta   90.00
_cell.angle_gamma   90.00
#
_symmetry.space_group_name_H-M   'P 1'
#
loop_
_entity.id
_entity.type
_entity.pdbx_description
1 polymer ?
#
loop_
_entity_poly.entity_id
_entity_poly.type
_entity_poly.pdbx_seq_one_letter_code
_entity_poly.pdbx_strand_id
1 'polypeptide(L)'
;MNLAEALHLELPTAVAITGGGGKTTTLRTLGEQLSGKVWESTTTHLGTDQLDIAEHHFRVEDVDQPSVSAWLQYRTCLLTGDFTPDDRVHGPTETQMAAIYQAACEHRVSLVLEAEGSRSRPLKAPGINEPATPAWSRVV
;
A
#
# COMPACT_ATOMS: atom_id res chain seq x y z
N MET A 1 5.72 -11.31 -17.50
CA MET A 1 5.90 -12.10 -16.26
C MET A 1 4.69 -11.82 -15.38
N ASN A 2 4.05 -12.86 -14.84
CA ASN A 2 2.99 -12.69 -13.85
C ASN A 2 3.63 -12.70 -12.45
N LEU A 3 3.72 -11.53 -11.82
CA LEU A 3 4.29 -11.34 -10.49
C LEU A 3 3.43 -11.99 -9.40
N ALA A 4 2.10 -11.95 -9.54
CA ALA A 4 1.20 -12.58 -8.58
C ALA A 4 1.41 -14.11 -8.51
N GLU A 5 1.61 -14.74 -9.68
CA GLU A 5 1.96 -16.16 -9.78
C GLU A 5 3.36 -16.44 -9.22
N ALA A 6 4.36 -15.63 -9.60
CA ALA A 6 5.74 -15.81 -9.14
C ALA A 6 5.89 -15.66 -7.61
N LEU A 7 5.04 -14.84 -6.99
CA LEU A 7 5.00 -14.64 -5.54
C LEU A 7 4.05 -15.61 -4.83
N HIS A 8 3.31 -16.45 -5.55
CA HIS A 8 2.31 -17.36 -4.99
C HIS A 8 1.33 -16.65 -4.03
N LEU A 9 0.78 -15.52 -4.48
CA LEU A 9 -0.15 -14.73 -3.65
C LEU A 9 -1.54 -15.36 -3.67
N GLU A 10 -2.06 -15.67 -2.48
CA GLU A 10 -3.46 -16.08 -2.29
C GLU A 10 -4.34 -14.85 -2.07
N LEU A 11 -5.50 -14.81 -2.73
CA LEU A 11 -6.38 -13.64 -2.76
C LEU A 11 -7.60 -13.79 -1.80
N PRO A 12 -8.03 -12.70 -1.14
CA PRO A 12 -7.37 -11.39 -1.10
C PRO A 12 -6.07 -11.45 -0.30
N THR A 13 -5.10 -10.60 -0.67
CA THR A 13 -3.77 -10.59 -0.06
C THR A 13 -3.43 -9.23 0.56
N ALA A 14 -2.48 -9.22 1.48
CA ALA A 14 -1.92 -8.01 2.07
C ALA A 14 -0.39 -8.07 1.98
N VAL A 15 0.20 -7.30 1.07
CA VAL A 15 1.62 -7.39 0.71
C VAL A 15 2.32 -6.05 0.85
N ALA A 16 3.56 -6.07 1.33
CA ALA A 16 4.46 -4.92 1.34
C ALA A 16 5.70 -5.22 0.49
N ILE A 17 5.92 -4.39 -0.52
CA ILE A 17 7.05 -4.46 -1.45
C ILE A 17 8.19 -3.65 -0.86
N THR A 18 9.34 -4.28 -0.67
CA THR A 18 10.55 -3.63 -0.15
C THR A 18 11.72 -3.73 -1.13
N GLY A 19 12.67 -2.80 -1.04
CA GLY A 19 13.91 -2.84 -1.85
C GLY A 19 14.38 -1.48 -2.38
N GLY A 20 15.52 -1.50 -3.08
CA GLY A 20 16.19 -0.28 -3.56
C GLY A 20 15.71 0.24 -4.91
N GLY A 21 14.89 -0.50 -5.66
CA GLY A 21 14.44 -0.09 -6.99
C GLY A 21 13.26 -0.92 -7.51
N GLY A 22 12.45 -0.34 -8.40
CA GLY A 22 11.31 -1.02 -9.02
C GLY A 22 10.09 -1.23 -8.10
N LYS A 23 10.06 -0.62 -6.91
CA LYS A 23 8.96 -0.78 -5.96
C LYS A 23 7.64 -0.25 -6.51
N THR A 24 7.61 1.01 -6.98
CA THR A 24 6.41 1.60 -7.56
C THR A 24 5.96 0.87 -8.82
N THR A 25 6.91 0.38 -9.63
CA THR A 25 6.60 -0.45 -10.80
C THR A 25 5.96 -1.76 -10.38
N THR A 26 6.48 -2.42 -9.34
CA THR A 26 5.90 -3.64 -8.77
C THR A 26 4.52 -3.39 -8.17
N LEU A 27 4.33 -2.25 -7.47
CA LEU A 27 3.06 -1.81 -6.91
C LEU A 27 1.99 -1.76 -8.02
N ARG A 28 2.21 -0.91 -9.04
CA ARG A 28 1.32 -0.80 -10.22
C ARG A 28 1.08 -2.15 -10.88
N THR A 29 2.14 -2.93 -11.11
CA THR A 29 2.01 -4.21 -11.81
C THR A 29 1.15 -5.20 -11.02
N LEU A 30 1.25 -5.22 -9.69
CA LEU A 30 0.38 -6.05 -8.86
C LEU A 30 -1.06 -5.52 -8.85
N GLY A 31 -1.28 -4.20 -8.82
CA GLY A 31 -2.60 -3.60 -8.99
C GLY A 31 -3.31 -4.06 -10.28
N GLU A 32 -2.56 -4.14 -11.38
CA GLU A 32 -3.06 -4.60 -12.69
C GLU A 32 -3.30 -6.12 -12.75
N GLN A 33 -2.40 -6.91 -12.14
CA GLN A 33 -2.39 -8.37 -12.30
C GLN A 33 -3.27 -9.12 -11.30
N LEU A 34 -3.43 -8.63 -10.06
CA LEU A 34 -4.27 -9.31 -9.07
C LEU A 34 -5.74 -9.23 -9.49
N SER A 35 -6.45 -10.35 -9.39
CA SER A 35 -7.88 -10.39 -9.69
C SER A 35 -8.70 -9.78 -8.54
N GLY A 36 -9.88 -9.26 -8.88
CA GLY A 36 -10.73 -8.55 -7.92
C GLY A 36 -10.28 -7.10 -7.71
N LYS A 37 -10.65 -6.54 -6.54
CA LYS A 37 -10.30 -5.17 -6.16
C LYS A 37 -8.95 -5.14 -5.46
N VAL A 38 -8.20 -4.08 -5.72
CA VAL A 38 -6.89 -3.84 -5.12
C VAL A 38 -6.82 -2.40 -4.63
N TRP A 39 -6.43 -2.23 -3.38
CA TRP A 39 -6.01 -0.94 -2.86
C TRP A 39 -4.49 -0.91 -2.80
N GLU A 40 -3.93 0.17 -3.31
CA GLU A 40 -2.51 0.43 -3.38
C GLU A 40 -2.18 1.58 -2.44
N SER A 41 -1.05 1.51 -1.75
CA SER A 41 -0.61 2.61 -0.88
C SER A 41 0.91 2.57 -0.68
N THR A 42 1.41 3.47 0.15
CA THR A 42 2.83 3.59 0.48
C THR A 42 2.99 3.89 1.97
N THR A 43 4.07 3.42 2.60
CA THR A 43 4.46 3.83 3.95
C THR A 43 5.40 5.03 3.96
N THR A 44 5.80 5.51 2.78
CA THR A 44 6.69 6.66 2.57
C THR A 44 6.05 7.68 1.63
N HIS A 45 6.84 8.55 1.02
CA HIS A 45 6.33 9.51 0.05
C HIS A 45 6.26 8.93 -1.35
N LEU A 46 5.24 9.31 -2.11
CA LEU A 46 5.17 9.13 -3.57
C LEU A 46 5.24 10.49 -4.26
N GLY A 47 5.87 10.56 -5.43
CA GLY A 47 5.79 11.74 -6.28
C GLY A 47 4.36 11.97 -6.77
N THR A 48 3.95 13.23 -6.93
CA THR A 48 2.62 13.56 -7.48
C THR A 48 2.46 13.12 -8.94
N ASP A 49 3.57 12.93 -9.65
CA ASP A 49 3.64 12.32 -10.97
C ASP A 49 3.35 10.80 -10.96
N GLN A 50 3.27 10.18 -9.77
CA GLN A 50 3.00 8.76 -9.57
C GLN A 50 1.57 8.49 -9.05
N LEU A 51 0.67 9.48 -9.06
CA LEU A 51 -0.70 9.31 -8.55
C LEU A 51 -1.61 8.51 -9.50
N ASP A 52 -1.21 8.36 -10.76
CA ASP A 52 -1.94 7.63 -11.80
C ASP A 52 -1.61 6.12 -11.83
N ILE A 53 -0.95 5.58 -10.80
CA ILE A 53 -0.65 4.14 -10.70
C ILE A 53 -1.89 3.27 -10.55
N ALA A 54 -2.99 3.84 -10.07
CA ALA A 54 -4.29 3.20 -9.93
C ALA A 54 -5.34 3.89 -10.81
N GLU A 55 -6.50 3.27 -11.00
CA GLU A 55 -7.61 3.88 -11.74
C GLU A 55 -8.04 5.19 -11.10
N HIS A 56 -8.05 5.28 -9.76
CA HIS A 56 -8.37 6.49 -9.01
C HIS A 56 -7.44 6.67 -7.81
N HIS A 57 -7.16 7.92 -7.47
CA HIS A 57 -6.42 8.33 -6.28
C HIS A 57 -7.38 8.94 -5.25
N PHE A 58 -7.27 8.51 -4.01
CA PHE A 58 -7.97 9.09 -2.86
C PHE A 58 -6.97 9.52 -1.79
N ARG A 59 -7.16 10.73 -1.29
CA ARG A 59 -6.59 11.14 -0.01
C ARG A 59 -7.45 10.60 1.12
N VAL A 60 -6.82 9.96 2.10
CA VAL A 60 -7.47 9.45 3.29
C VAL A 60 -7.46 10.56 4.34
N GLU A 61 -8.64 11.09 4.65
CA GLU A 61 -8.81 12.23 5.57
C GLU A 61 -9.29 11.79 6.95
N ASP A 62 -10.26 10.89 7.02
CA ASP A 62 -10.90 10.45 8.26
C ASP A 62 -10.66 8.96 8.52
N VAL A 63 -10.23 8.65 9.74
CA VAL A 63 -9.99 7.28 10.24
C VAL A 63 -11.26 6.62 10.77
N ASP A 64 -12.22 7.41 11.26
CA ASP A 64 -13.46 6.92 11.86
C ASP A 64 -14.50 6.59 10.79
N GLN A 65 -14.44 7.31 9.66
CA GLN A 65 -15.30 7.06 8.49
C GLN A 65 -14.50 7.10 7.19
N PRO A 66 -13.61 6.11 6.95
CA PRO A 66 -12.96 5.98 5.67
C PRO A 66 -14.02 5.88 4.57
N SER A 67 -13.82 6.58 3.45
CA SER A 67 -14.76 6.62 2.31
C SER A 67 -14.74 5.32 1.49
N VAL A 68 -14.82 4.17 2.18
CA VAL A 68 -14.71 2.83 1.62
C VAL A 68 -15.70 2.61 0.49
N SER A 69 -16.93 3.11 0.62
CA SER A 69 -17.94 3.03 -0.43
C SER A 69 -17.52 3.69 -1.74
N ALA A 70 -16.74 4.78 -1.69
CA ALA A 70 -16.17 5.44 -2.86
C ALA A 70 -15.01 4.62 -3.45
N TRP A 71 -14.13 4.09 -2.60
CA TRP A 71 -13.00 3.25 -3.06
C TRP A 71 -13.49 1.96 -3.73
N LEU A 72 -14.58 1.37 -3.22
CA LEU A 72 -15.20 0.17 -3.79
C LEU A 72 -15.85 0.41 -5.17
N GLN A 73 -15.95 1.65 -5.65
CA GLN A 73 -16.46 1.92 -7.01
C GLN A 73 -15.43 1.55 -8.09
N TYR A 74 -14.14 1.56 -7.75
CA TYR A 74 -13.05 1.34 -8.69
C TYR A 74 -12.43 -0.04 -8.48
N ARG A 75 -11.75 -0.57 -9.50
CA ARG A 75 -11.02 -1.82 -9.35
C ARG A 75 -9.74 -1.59 -8.57
N THR A 76 -8.98 -0.55 -8.93
CA THR A 76 -7.75 -0.15 -8.26
C THR A 76 -7.90 1.24 -7.66
N CYS A 77 -7.44 1.42 -6.42
CA CYS A 77 -7.39 2.72 -5.77
C CYS A 77 -6.03 2.95 -5.15
N LEU A 78 -5.40 4.08 -5.45
CA LEU A 78 -4.26 4.56 -4.69
C LEU A 78 -4.78 5.35 -3.49
N LEU A 79 -4.42 4.93 -2.28
CA LEU A 79 -4.80 5.56 -1.03
C LEU A 79 -3.58 6.23 -0.40
N THR A 80 -3.61 7.53 -0.18
CA THR A 80 -2.47 8.29 0.38
C THR A 80 -2.91 9.17 1.54
N GLY A 81 -1.93 9.66 2.30
CA GLY A 81 -2.10 10.79 3.20
C GLY A 81 -2.00 12.13 2.46
N ASP A 82 -1.62 13.16 3.20
CA ASP A 82 -1.58 14.55 2.72
C ASP A 82 -0.55 14.82 1.62
N PHE A 83 -0.86 15.81 0.79
CA PHE A 83 0.11 16.41 -0.12
C PHE A 83 1.16 17.19 0.64
N THR A 84 2.38 17.17 0.14
CA THR A 84 3.51 17.91 0.68
C THR A 84 3.86 19.10 -0.21
N PRO A 85 4.58 20.12 0.31
CA PRO A 85 5.03 21.26 -0.50
C PRO A 85 6.03 20.92 -1.60
N ASP A 86 6.65 19.73 -1.58
CA ASP A 86 7.69 19.28 -2.51
C ASP A 86 7.15 18.36 -3.62
N ASP A 87 5.90 18.58 -4.06
CA ASP A 87 5.23 17.83 -5.13
C ASP A 87 5.17 16.32 -4.86
N ARG A 88 4.96 15.95 -3.59
CA ARG A 88 4.76 14.56 -3.16
C ARG A 88 3.46 14.41 -2.37
N VAL A 89 3.12 13.16 -2.10
CA VAL A 89 2.10 12.77 -1.13
C VAL A 89 2.73 11.91 -0.07
N HIS A 90 2.31 12.09 1.18
CA HIS A 90 2.63 11.19 2.27
C HIS A 90 1.86 9.87 2.11
N GLY A 91 2.43 8.79 2.63
CA GLY A 91 1.65 7.61 2.99
C GLY A 91 0.59 7.95 4.05
N PRO A 92 -0.50 7.16 4.14
CA PRO A 92 -1.43 7.27 5.26
C PRO A 92 -0.70 7.13 6.60
N THR A 93 -1.18 7.81 7.64
CA THR A 93 -0.70 7.63 9.01
C THR A 93 -0.90 6.18 9.48
N GLU A 94 -0.24 5.77 10.56
CA GLU A 94 -0.38 4.40 11.10
C GLU A 94 -1.84 4.03 11.41
N THR A 95 -2.59 4.95 12.01
CA THR A 95 -4.03 4.76 12.29
C THR A 95 -4.86 4.65 11.01
N GLN A 96 -4.59 5.49 10.01
CA GLN A 96 -5.26 5.42 8.71
C GLN A 96 -4.92 4.11 7.99
N MET A 97 -3.67 3.69 8.00
CA MET A 97 -3.23 2.43 7.42
C MET A 97 -3.88 1.22 8.10
N ALA A 98 -4.05 1.25 9.42
CA ALA A 98 -4.78 0.23 10.17
C ALA A 98 -6.27 0.19 9.78
N ALA A 99 -6.91 1.35 9.64
CA ALA A 99 -8.31 1.44 9.20
C ALA A 99 -8.50 0.95 7.75
N ILE A 100 -7.58 1.31 6.84
CA ILE A 100 -7.56 0.82 5.45
C ILE A 100 -7.43 -0.71 5.44
N TYR A 101 -6.51 -1.26 6.23
CA TYR A 101 -6.33 -2.71 6.31
C TYR A 101 -7.56 -3.42 6.84
N GLN A 102 -8.17 -2.91 7.91
CA GLN A 102 -9.40 -3.47 8.46
C GLN A 102 -10.52 -3.47 7.42
N ALA A 103 -10.73 -2.34 6.73
CA ALA A 103 -11.70 -2.25 5.65
C ALA A 103 -11.39 -3.20 4.49
N ALA A 104 -10.11 -3.39 4.13
CA ALA A 104 -9.72 -4.33 3.09
C ALA A 104 -10.07 -5.77 3.49
N CYS A 105 -9.84 -6.16 4.74
CA CYS A 105 -10.25 -7.45 5.27
C CYS A 105 -11.78 -7.64 5.23
N GLU A 106 -12.53 -6.66 5.73
CA GLU A 106 -14.00 -6.68 5.79
C GLU A 106 -14.63 -6.81 4.40
N HIS A 107 -14.08 -6.10 3.42
CA HIS A 107 -14.60 -6.06 2.05
C HIS A 107 -13.90 -7.03 1.07
N ARG A 108 -13.00 -7.87 1.58
CA ARG A 108 -12.22 -8.86 0.79
C ARG A 108 -11.46 -8.22 -0.38
N VAL A 109 -10.86 -7.06 -0.13
CA VAL A 109 -10.01 -6.30 -1.08
C VAL A 109 -8.54 -6.66 -0.82
N SER A 110 -7.75 -6.81 -1.88
CA SER A 110 -6.30 -6.98 -1.71
C SER A 110 -5.64 -5.64 -1.42
N LEU A 111 -4.65 -5.61 -0.54
CA LEU A 111 -3.89 -4.43 -0.17
C LEU A 111 -2.41 -4.62 -0.55
N VAL A 112 -1.88 -3.72 -1.37
CA VAL A 112 -0.49 -3.74 -1.84
C VAL A 112 0.17 -2.44 -1.42
N LEU A 113 1.33 -2.53 -0.76
CA LEU A 113 2.04 -1.38 -0.23
C LEU A 113 3.44 -1.28 -0.81
N GLU A 114 3.87 -0.07 -1.14
CA GLU A 114 5.28 0.26 -1.24
C GLU A 114 5.84 0.59 0.16
N ALA A 115 6.94 -0.06 0.54
CA ALA A 115 7.64 0.21 1.80
C ALA A 115 9.14 0.36 1.57
N GLU A 116 9.81 1.15 2.41
CA GLU A 116 11.26 1.31 2.32
C GLU A 116 12.00 0.09 2.85
N GLY A 117 12.73 -0.56 1.94
CA GLY A 117 13.53 -1.74 2.24
C GLY A 117 14.85 -1.38 2.89
N SER A 118 14.87 -1.43 4.22
CA SER A 118 16.05 -1.59 5.07
C SER A 118 16.94 -0.37 5.34
N ARG A 119 17.35 -0.22 6.60
CA ARG A 119 18.72 0.19 6.94
C ARG A 119 19.69 -1.01 6.92
N SER A 120 19.61 -1.88 5.91
CA SER A 120 20.52 -3.03 5.73
C SER A 120 20.74 -3.90 6.98
N ARG A 121 19.67 -4.36 7.65
CA ARG A 121 19.77 -5.36 8.73
C ARG A 121 18.84 -6.55 8.47
N PRO A 122 19.37 -7.75 8.20
CA PRO A 122 18.58 -8.97 8.37
C PRO A 122 18.33 -9.11 9.88
N LEU A 123 17.06 -9.05 10.27
CA LEU A 123 16.61 -9.24 11.66
C LEU A 123 17.11 -8.17 12.66
N LYS A 124 16.23 -7.25 13.09
CA LYS A 124 16.38 -6.64 14.41
C LYS A 124 15.24 -7.15 15.30
N ALA A 125 15.62 -7.85 16.37
CA ALA A 125 14.75 -8.06 17.53
C ALA A 125 14.22 -6.69 18.02
N PRO A 126 12.98 -6.63 18.53
CA PRO A 126 12.27 -5.37 18.78
C PRO A 126 13.10 -4.45 19.68
N GLY A 127 13.61 -3.39 19.07
CA GLY A 127 14.20 -2.26 19.77
C GLY A 127 13.15 -1.18 19.95
N ILE A 128 13.36 -0.32 20.94
CA ILE A 128 12.40 0.72 21.36
C ILE A 128 12.02 1.73 20.25
N ASN A 129 12.69 1.71 19.08
CA ASN A 129 12.36 2.47 17.87
C ASN A 129 12.86 1.74 16.59
N GLU A 130 11.97 1.08 15.79
CA GLU A 130 12.00 0.78 14.29
C GLU A 130 11.55 -0.64 13.82
N PRO A 131 11.01 -0.86 12.57
CA PRO A 131 10.58 0.08 11.50
C PRO A 131 9.18 -0.13 10.82
N ALA A 132 8.84 0.83 9.93
CA ALA A 132 7.57 1.21 9.27
C ALA A 132 6.97 0.26 8.19
N THR A 133 6.75 -1.01 8.53
CA THR A 133 5.95 -1.92 7.71
C THR A 133 4.85 -2.49 8.59
N PRO A 134 3.57 -2.50 8.18
CA PRO A 134 2.52 -2.98 9.07
C PRO A 134 2.72 -4.45 9.41
N ALA A 135 2.57 -4.79 10.70
CA ALA A 135 2.83 -6.15 11.22
C ALA A 135 1.96 -7.24 10.58
N TRP A 136 0.84 -6.86 9.97
CA TRP A 136 -0.09 -7.75 9.28
C TRP A 136 0.30 -8.08 7.83
N SER A 137 1.29 -7.38 7.26
CA SER A 137 1.66 -7.53 5.86
C SER A 137 2.67 -8.66 5.64
N ARG A 138 2.53 -9.37 4.52
CA ARG A 138 3.60 -10.23 4.01
C ARG A 138 4.63 -9.37 3.27
N VAL A 139 5.89 -9.42 3.70
CA VAL A 139 6.99 -8.71 3.02
C VAL A 139 7.49 -9.53 1.84
N VAL A 140 7.62 -8.88 0.69
CA VAL A 140 8.16 -9.43 -0.57
C VAL A 140 9.23 -8.51 -1.17
#